data_AF-A0A2U3K680-F1
#
_entry.id   AF-A0A2U3K680-F1
#
_cell.length_a   1.000
_cell.length_b   1.000
_cell.length_c   1.000
_cell.angle_alpha   90.00
_cell.angle_beta   90.00
_cell.angle_gamma   90.00
#
_symmetry.space_group_name_H-M   'P 1'
#
loop_
_entity.id
_entity.type
_entity.pdbx_description
1 polymer ?
#
loop_
_entity_poly.entity_id
_entity_poly.type
_entity_poly.pdbx_seq_one_letter_code
_entity_poly.pdbx_strand_id
1 'polypeptide(L)'
;MRQPAVDEAARQAAEAAALADAEAKANDFLKQIRNGTTFEDIAKKYSDGPSAADGGELGVFERGKLAKELEDKTFAMKAGEVTDVIRVKQGFAILKVDDHQTAGIPPLKDVLPGIQDALYYQKLQPALRAYLTKLREEAYIDYKPGYLDTGASPNQTKPVDTPSDKNSDAKKLKKKHKKLGVL
;
A
#
# COMPACT_ATOMS: atom_id res chain seq x y z
N MET A 1 -1.98 -38.68 -46.89
CA MET A 1 -2.84 -38.66 -45.69
C MET A 1 -2.18 -39.49 -44.59
N ARG A 2 -1.13 -38.97 -43.93
CA ARG A 2 -0.41 -39.67 -42.85
C ARG A 2 -1.04 -39.26 -41.52
N GLN A 3 -1.25 -40.24 -40.66
CA GLN A 3 -2.24 -40.26 -39.58
C GLN A 3 -1.98 -39.22 -38.46
N PRO A 4 -2.98 -38.41 -38.06
CA PRO A 4 -2.87 -37.52 -36.89
C PRO A 4 -2.81 -38.28 -35.55
N ALA A 5 -3.31 -39.52 -35.50
CA ALA A 5 -3.44 -40.30 -34.26
C ALA A 5 -2.10 -40.79 -33.65
N VAL A 6 -1.07 -41.01 -34.48
CA VAL A 6 0.24 -41.51 -34.00
C VAL A 6 1.09 -40.40 -33.36
N ASP A 7 0.92 -39.17 -33.86
CA ASP A 7 1.58 -37.98 -33.34
C ASP A 7 0.93 -37.54 -32.01
N GLU A 8 -0.39 -37.73 -31.89
CA GLU A 8 -1.15 -37.46 -30.68
C GLU A 8 -0.84 -38.44 -29.54
N ALA A 9 -0.72 -39.74 -29.83
CA ALA A 9 -0.31 -40.74 -28.83
C ALA A 9 1.13 -40.52 -28.33
N ALA A 10 2.05 -40.13 -29.20
CA ALA A 10 3.43 -39.80 -28.82
C ALA A 10 3.50 -38.54 -27.95
N ARG A 11 2.69 -37.51 -28.25
CA ARG A 11 2.56 -36.31 -27.40
C ARG A 11 1.97 -36.63 -26.03
N GLN A 12 0.91 -37.44 -25.99
CA GLN A 12 0.29 -37.85 -24.72
C GLN A 12 1.25 -38.67 -23.85
N ALA A 13 2.07 -39.54 -24.44
CA ALA A 13 3.10 -40.27 -23.71
C ALA A 13 4.21 -39.36 -23.17
N ALA A 14 4.65 -38.37 -23.97
CA ALA A 14 5.64 -37.38 -23.52
C ALA A 14 5.09 -36.47 -22.40
N GLU A 15 3.82 -36.05 -22.50
CA GLU A 15 3.15 -35.25 -21.48
C GLU A 15 2.94 -36.05 -20.19
N ALA A 16 2.57 -37.32 -20.28
CA ALA A 16 2.46 -38.21 -19.13
C ALA A 16 3.81 -38.41 -18.42
N ALA A 17 4.91 -38.57 -19.17
CA ALA A 17 6.25 -38.65 -18.60
C ALA A 17 6.67 -37.33 -17.93
N ALA A 18 6.41 -36.18 -18.58
CA ALA A 18 6.69 -34.87 -18.01
C ALA A 18 5.88 -34.59 -16.72
N LEU A 19 4.63 -35.05 -16.67
CA LEU A 19 3.80 -34.97 -15.46
C LEU A 19 4.36 -35.84 -14.33
N ALA A 20 4.80 -37.06 -14.61
CA ALA A 20 5.41 -37.92 -13.60
C ALA A 20 6.71 -37.32 -13.03
N ASP A 21 7.55 -36.75 -13.90
CA ASP A 21 8.78 -36.05 -13.49
C ASP A 21 8.48 -34.80 -12.65
N ALA A 22 7.46 -34.03 -13.03
CA ALA A 22 7.01 -32.86 -12.29
C ALA A 22 6.46 -33.23 -10.90
N GLU A 23 5.71 -34.33 -10.80
CA GLU A 23 5.21 -34.85 -9.54
C GLU A 23 6.36 -35.28 -8.62
N ALA A 24 7.36 -35.98 -9.16
CA ALA A 24 8.53 -36.41 -8.40
C ALA A 24 9.32 -35.20 -7.86
N LYS A 25 9.53 -34.17 -8.68
CA LYS A 25 10.19 -32.91 -8.27
C LYS A 25 9.39 -32.17 -7.19
N ALA A 26 8.08 -32.03 -7.37
CA ALA A 26 7.22 -31.38 -6.39
C ALA A 26 7.28 -32.11 -5.03
N ASN A 27 7.26 -33.44 -5.04
CA ASN A 27 7.42 -34.23 -3.83
C ASN A 27 8.79 -34.06 -3.17
N ASP A 28 9.86 -33.92 -3.95
CA ASP A 28 11.19 -33.64 -3.41
C ASP A 28 11.25 -32.25 -2.75
N PHE A 29 10.70 -31.23 -3.40
CA PHE A 29 10.60 -29.87 -2.84
C PHE A 29 9.78 -29.85 -1.55
N LEU A 30 8.66 -30.58 -1.50
CA LEU A 30 7.86 -30.70 -0.28
C LEU A 30 8.67 -31.32 0.87
N LYS A 31 9.50 -32.33 0.59
CA LYS A 31 10.40 -32.92 1.61
C LYS A 31 11.43 -31.91 2.09
N GLN A 32 12.03 -31.13 1.19
CA GLN A 32 13.00 -30.09 1.56
C GLN A 32 12.36 -29.02 2.45
N ILE A 33 11.14 -28.58 2.12
CA ILE A 33 10.37 -27.62 2.93
C ILE A 33 10.10 -28.21 4.32
N ARG A 34 9.66 -29.47 4.40
CA ARG A 34 9.42 -30.16 5.68
C ARG A 34 10.70 -30.40 6.50
N ASN A 35 11.86 -30.48 5.84
CA ASN A 35 13.16 -30.63 6.48
C ASN A 35 13.75 -29.28 6.96
N GLY A 36 13.03 -28.17 6.78
CA GLY A 36 13.41 -26.85 7.30
C GLY A 36 13.94 -25.87 6.26
N THR A 37 13.87 -26.19 4.96
CA THR A 37 14.09 -25.19 3.92
C THR A 37 12.90 -24.23 3.87
N THR A 38 13.17 -22.93 3.71
CA THR A 38 12.16 -21.88 3.57
C THR A 38 11.36 -22.07 2.28
N PHE A 39 10.05 -21.90 2.36
CA PHE A 39 9.15 -22.03 1.21
C PHE A 39 9.49 -21.00 0.14
N GLU A 40 9.85 -19.80 0.56
CA GLU A 40 10.14 -18.64 -0.28
C GLU A 40 11.37 -18.89 -1.16
N ASP A 41 12.39 -19.58 -0.65
CA ASP A 41 13.60 -19.90 -1.40
C ASP A 41 13.36 -20.98 -2.45
N ILE A 42 12.53 -21.98 -2.11
CA ILE A 42 12.09 -23.00 -3.06
C ILE A 42 11.23 -22.36 -4.16
N ALA A 43 10.28 -21.49 -3.78
CA ALA A 43 9.42 -20.79 -4.72
C ALA A 43 10.24 -19.90 -5.67
N LYS A 44 11.21 -19.14 -5.18
CA LYS A 44 12.09 -18.30 -6.03
C LYS A 44 12.91 -19.08 -7.04
N LYS A 45 13.35 -20.27 -6.67
CA LYS A 45 14.27 -21.08 -7.50
C LYS A 45 13.56 -22.00 -8.48
N TYR A 46 12.39 -22.52 -8.09
CA TYR A 46 11.76 -23.65 -8.79
C TYR A 46 10.30 -23.42 -9.16
N SER A 47 9.66 -22.31 -8.73
CA SER A 47 8.29 -22.02 -9.15
C SER A 47 8.27 -21.48 -10.58
N ASP A 48 7.41 -22.06 -11.41
CA ASP A 48 7.07 -21.54 -12.74
C ASP A 48 5.92 -20.52 -12.70
N GLY A 49 5.46 -20.15 -11.50
CA GLY A 49 4.37 -19.19 -11.30
C GLY A 49 4.81 -17.73 -11.46
N PRO A 50 3.88 -16.80 -11.75
CA PRO A 50 4.20 -15.38 -11.88
C PRO A 50 4.74 -14.76 -10.58
N SER A 51 4.37 -15.32 -9.42
CA SER A 51 4.84 -14.88 -8.10
C SER A 51 6.17 -15.51 -7.68
N ALA A 52 6.84 -16.28 -8.55
CA ALA A 52 8.12 -16.93 -8.21
C ALA A 52 9.16 -15.92 -7.70
N ALA A 53 9.30 -14.77 -8.36
CA ALA A 53 10.24 -13.72 -7.98
C ALA A 53 10.01 -13.20 -6.55
N ASP A 54 8.74 -13.15 -6.13
CA ASP A 54 8.29 -12.67 -4.82
C ASP A 54 8.20 -13.79 -3.77
N GLY A 55 8.79 -14.96 -4.02
CA GLY A 55 8.73 -16.07 -3.06
C GLY A 55 7.42 -16.84 -3.05
N GLY A 56 6.64 -16.72 -4.13
CA GLY A 56 5.36 -17.40 -4.27
C GLY A 56 4.21 -16.68 -3.56
N GLU A 57 4.37 -15.41 -3.20
CA GLU A 57 3.31 -14.63 -2.56
C GLU A 57 2.16 -14.37 -3.53
N LEU A 58 0.97 -14.85 -3.18
CA LEU A 58 -0.23 -14.73 -4.04
C LEU A 58 -1.21 -13.65 -3.51
N GLY A 59 -1.00 -13.13 -2.30
CA GLY A 59 -1.90 -12.20 -1.63
C GLY A 59 -3.12 -12.87 -0.98
N VAL A 60 -4.15 -12.07 -0.69
CA VAL A 60 -5.37 -12.53 -0.02
C VAL A 60 -6.40 -13.02 -1.03
N PHE A 61 -6.88 -14.26 -0.84
CA PHE A 61 -7.95 -14.84 -1.66
C PHE A 61 -9.22 -15.03 -0.86
N GLU A 62 -10.33 -14.66 -1.50
CA GLU A 62 -11.68 -14.99 -1.02
C GLU A 62 -12.07 -16.40 -1.50
N ARG A 63 -12.95 -17.07 -0.75
CA ARG A 63 -13.58 -18.31 -1.21
C ARG A 63 -14.30 -18.09 -2.55
N GLY A 64 -14.14 -19.02 -3.47
CA GLY A 64 -14.63 -18.98 -4.84
C GLY A 64 -13.68 -18.34 -5.85
N LYS A 65 -12.53 -17.81 -5.43
CA LYS A 65 -11.51 -17.21 -6.34
C LYS A 65 -10.40 -18.19 -6.73
N LEU A 66 -10.23 -19.28 -5.98
CA LEU A 66 -9.26 -20.34 -6.25
C LEU A 66 -9.94 -21.55 -6.89
N ALA A 67 -9.15 -22.40 -7.54
CA ALA A 67 -9.65 -23.71 -7.98
C ALA A 67 -10.12 -24.51 -6.76
N LYS A 68 -11.27 -25.17 -6.86
CA LYS A 68 -11.93 -25.88 -5.75
C LYS A 68 -10.99 -26.83 -5.01
N GLU A 69 -10.15 -27.57 -5.74
CA GLU A 69 -9.18 -28.52 -5.17
C GLU A 69 -8.09 -27.85 -4.32
N LEU A 70 -7.71 -26.62 -4.66
CA LEU A 70 -6.77 -25.82 -3.89
C LEU A 70 -7.48 -25.23 -2.68
N GLU A 71 -8.65 -24.64 -2.92
CA GLU A 71 -9.45 -23.97 -1.90
C GLU A 71 -9.83 -24.91 -0.76
N ASP A 72 -10.36 -26.09 -1.08
CA ASP A 72 -10.80 -27.07 -0.07
C ASP A 72 -9.63 -27.51 0.82
N LYS A 73 -8.40 -27.59 0.27
CA LYS A 73 -7.19 -27.92 1.03
C LYS A 73 -6.68 -26.73 1.85
N THR A 74 -6.48 -25.56 1.24
CA THR A 74 -5.89 -24.41 1.93
C THR A 74 -6.81 -23.86 3.02
N PHE A 75 -8.11 -23.80 2.78
CA PHE A 75 -9.06 -23.29 3.78
C PHE A 75 -9.31 -24.25 4.95
N ALA A 76 -8.98 -25.53 4.81
CA ALA A 76 -9.06 -26.51 5.90
C ALA A 76 -7.80 -26.52 6.79
N MET A 77 -6.68 -26.00 6.29
CA MET A 77 -5.38 -26.00 6.97
C MET A 77 -5.20 -24.77 7.87
N LYS A 78 -4.28 -24.85 8.82
CA LYS A 78 -3.97 -23.72 9.71
C LYS A 78 -2.92 -22.79 9.11
N ALA A 79 -2.88 -21.56 9.62
CA ALA A 79 -1.80 -20.62 9.32
C ALA A 79 -0.44 -21.24 9.69
N GLY A 80 0.55 -21.06 8.80
CA GLY A 80 1.88 -21.66 8.85
C GLY A 80 2.00 -23.06 8.23
N GLU A 81 0.90 -23.72 7.86
CA GLU A 81 0.96 -25.08 7.30
C GLU A 81 1.17 -25.09 5.78
N VAL A 82 1.86 -26.13 5.30
CA VAL A 82 2.15 -26.36 3.87
C VAL A 82 1.36 -27.57 3.38
N THR A 83 0.59 -27.38 2.31
CA THR A 83 -0.19 -28.42 1.64
C THR A 83 0.70 -29.54 1.09
N ASP A 84 0.12 -30.74 0.91
CA ASP A 84 0.71 -31.76 0.05
C ASP A 84 0.69 -31.32 -1.42
N VAL A 85 1.45 -32.00 -2.28
CA VAL A 85 1.44 -31.75 -3.72
C VAL A 85 0.00 -31.88 -4.26
N ILE A 86 -0.52 -30.80 -4.86
CA ILE A 86 -1.87 -30.74 -5.43
C ILE A 86 -1.76 -30.75 -6.94
N ARG A 87 -2.46 -31.69 -7.58
CA ARG A 87 -2.60 -31.71 -9.03
C ARG A 87 -3.53 -30.59 -9.45
N VAL A 88 -3.08 -29.74 -10.37
CA VAL A 88 -3.85 -28.66 -10.97
C VAL A 88 -3.84 -28.82 -12.49
N LYS A 89 -4.70 -28.09 -13.20
CA LYS A 89 -4.77 -28.17 -14.67
C LYS A 89 -3.44 -27.84 -15.36
N GLN A 90 -2.62 -26.98 -14.76
CA GLN A 90 -1.31 -26.59 -15.28
C GLN A 90 -0.16 -27.52 -14.83
N GLY A 91 -0.39 -28.52 -13.98
CA GLY A 91 0.66 -29.39 -13.44
C GLY A 91 0.46 -29.66 -11.95
N PHE A 92 1.43 -29.22 -11.12
CA PHE A 92 1.42 -29.45 -9.68
C PHE A 92 1.68 -28.16 -8.91
N ALA A 93 0.98 -27.98 -7.80
CA ALA A 93 1.11 -26.83 -6.93
C ALA A 93 1.30 -27.25 -5.47
N ILE A 94 2.13 -26.51 -4.76
CA ILE A 94 2.31 -26.59 -3.31
C ILE A 94 2.02 -25.20 -2.78
N LEU A 95 1.08 -25.10 -1.85
CA LEU A 95 0.69 -23.86 -1.20
C LEU A 95 1.04 -23.90 0.29
N LYS A 96 1.49 -22.77 0.81
CA LYS A 96 1.62 -22.49 2.23
C LYS A 96 0.53 -21.49 2.62
N VAL A 97 -0.15 -21.75 3.73
CA VAL A 97 -1.14 -20.82 4.28
C VAL A 97 -0.39 -19.88 5.22
N ASP A 98 -0.30 -18.59 4.92
CA ASP A 98 0.35 -17.63 5.82
C ASP A 98 -0.57 -17.18 6.95
N ASP A 99 -1.80 -16.77 6.62
CA ASP A 99 -2.78 -16.28 7.58
C ASP A 99 -4.22 -16.55 7.13
N HIS A 100 -5.15 -16.58 8.08
CA HIS A 100 -6.59 -16.66 7.84
C HIS A 100 -7.29 -15.39 8.29
N GLN A 101 -7.83 -14.66 7.32
CA GLN A 101 -8.73 -13.55 7.65
C GLN A 101 -10.15 -14.06 7.84
N THR A 102 -10.70 -13.85 9.04
CA THR A 102 -12.09 -14.20 9.33
C THR A 102 -13.03 -13.28 8.54
N ALA A 103 -14.03 -13.88 7.90
CA ALA A 103 -15.08 -13.12 7.25
C ALA A 103 -15.95 -12.43 8.31
N GLY A 104 -16.03 -11.10 8.28
CA GLY A 104 -16.86 -10.35 9.20
C GLY A 104 -16.57 -8.85 9.18
N ILE A 105 -17.45 -8.09 9.84
CA ILE A 105 -17.18 -6.69 10.17
C ILE A 105 -16.19 -6.73 11.34
N PRO A 106 -14.96 -6.17 11.19
CA PRO A 106 -14.02 -6.09 12.31
C PRO A 106 -14.71 -5.38 13.48
N PRO A 107 -14.47 -5.78 14.73
CA PRO A 107 -15.10 -5.13 15.87
C PRO A 107 -14.71 -3.66 15.86
N LEU A 108 -15.65 -2.79 16.24
CA LEU A 108 -15.47 -1.34 16.18
C LEU A 108 -14.17 -0.87 16.85
N LYS A 109 -13.71 -1.55 17.91
CA LYS A 109 -12.45 -1.27 18.61
C LYS A 109 -11.22 -1.32 17.70
N ASP A 110 -11.17 -2.28 16.77
CA ASP A 110 -9.98 -2.52 15.95
C ASP A 110 -9.92 -1.56 14.76
N VAL A 111 -11.09 -1.12 14.27
CA VAL A 111 -11.20 -0.14 13.16
C VAL A 111 -11.36 1.31 13.62
N LEU A 112 -11.69 1.53 14.90
CA LEU A 112 -11.84 2.85 15.51
C LEU A 112 -10.69 3.82 15.23
N PRO A 113 -9.40 3.44 15.40
CA PRO A 113 -8.30 4.37 15.11
C PRO A 113 -8.29 4.81 13.64
N GLY A 114 -8.46 3.88 12.70
CA GLY A 114 -8.52 4.23 11.28
C GLY A 114 -9.72 5.11 10.92
N ILE A 115 -10.87 4.87 11.53
CA ILE A 115 -12.07 5.72 11.35
C ILE A 115 -11.83 7.11 11.95
N GLN A 116 -11.24 7.20 13.13
CA GLN A 116 -10.92 8.47 13.77
C GLN A 116 -9.95 9.30 12.95
N ASP A 117 -8.89 8.68 12.42
CA ASP A 117 -7.92 9.34 11.56
C ASP A 117 -8.59 9.84 10.27
N ALA A 118 -9.40 9.00 9.63
CA ALA A 118 -10.14 9.39 8.44
C ALA A 118 -11.08 10.58 8.70
N LEU A 119 -11.85 10.53 9.79
CA LEU A 119 -12.73 11.63 10.20
C LEU A 119 -11.96 12.88 10.60
N TYR A 120 -10.81 12.72 11.24
CA TYR A 120 -9.93 13.83 11.62
C TYR A 120 -9.43 14.56 10.38
N TYR A 121 -8.84 13.85 9.40
CA TYR A 121 -8.36 14.47 8.17
C TYR A 121 -9.50 15.07 7.32
N GLN A 122 -10.67 14.42 7.30
CA GLN A 122 -11.86 14.95 6.63
C GLN A 122 -12.31 16.29 7.23
N LYS A 123 -12.24 16.45 8.56
CA LYS A 123 -12.63 17.69 9.25
C LYS A 123 -11.51 18.72 9.32
N LEU A 124 -10.25 18.29 9.30
CA LEU A 124 -9.09 19.16 9.39
C LEU A 124 -8.99 20.10 8.18
N GLN A 125 -9.20 19.60 6.95
CA GLN A 125 -9.11 20.44 5.75
C GLN A 125 -10.08 21.64 5.75
N PRO A 126 -11.41 21.46 5.97
CA PRO A 126 -12.32 22.60 6.00
C PRO A 126 -12.07 23.51 7.21
N ALA A 127 -11.74 22.95 8.38
CA ALA A 127 -11.41 23.74 9.57
C ALA A 127 -10.15 24.60 9.38
N LEU A 128 -9.11 24.03 8.77
CA LEU A 128 -7.88 24.73 8.43
C LEU A 128 -8.15 25.84 7.42
N ARG A 129 -8.94 25.58 6.37
CA ARG A 129 -9.36 26.63 5.42
C ARG A 129 -10.07 27.77 6.13
N ALA A 130 -11.07 27.47 6.96
CA ALA A 130 -11.80 28.49 7.70
C ALA A 130 -10.87 29.30 8.63
N TYR A 131 -9.94 28.63 9.30
CA TYR A 131 -8.94 29.28 10.16
C TYR A 131 -7.99 30.19 9.36
N LEU A 132 -7.48 29.73 8.22
CA LEU A 132 -6.64 30.53 7.33
C LEU A 132 -7.39 31.72 6.73
N THR A 133 -8.67 31.56 6.39
CA THR A 133 -9.53 32.67 5.94
C THR A 133 -9.67 33.72 7.04
N LYS A 134 -9.93 33.32 8.29
CA LYS A 134 -9.98 34.26 9.43
C LYS A 134 -8.66 34.99 9.65
N LEU A 135 -7.55 34.26 9.71
CA LEU A 135 -6.23 34.88 9.87
C LEU A 135 -5.92 35.85 8.72
N ARG A 136 -6.35 35.54 7.50
CA ARG A 136 -6.17 36.40 6.34
C ARG A 136 -7.02 37.67 6.42
N GLU A 137 -8.25 37.56 6.91
CA GLU A 137 -9.15 38.71 7.12
C GLU A 137 -8.66 39.63 8.23
N GLU A 138 -8.07 39.07 9.29
CA GLU A 138 -7.49 39.83 10.40
C GLU A 138 -6.09 40.39 10.10
N ALA A 139 -5.36 39.79 9.16
CA ALA A 139 -4.00 40.21 8.81
C ALA A 139 -3.98 41.42 7.87
N TYR A 140 -3.04 42.32 8.12
CA TYR A 140 -2.68 43.38 7.20
C TYR A 140 -1.81 42.81 6.07
N ILE A 141 -2.35 42.76 4.85
CA ILE A 141 -1.65 42.23 3.67
C ILE A 141 -1.58 43.32 2.60
N ASP A 142 -0.36 43.75 2.29
CA ASP A 142 -0.03 44.68 1.19
C ASP A 142 0.78 43.94 0.12
N TYR A 143 0.49 44.17 -1.15
CA TYR A 143 1.16 43.53 -2.27
C TYR A 143 1.61 44.57 -3.30
N LYS A 144 2.80 44.33 -3.88
CA LYS A 144 3.39 45.24 -4.86
C LYS A 144 2.53 45.29 -6.15
N PRO A 145 2.42 46.47 -6.80
CA PRO A 145 1.73 46.58 -8.09
C PRO A 145 2.29 45.60 -9.12
N GLY A 146 1.40 44.87 -9.81
CA GLY A 146 1.75 43.84 -10.81
C GLY A 146 1.63 42.39 -10.34
N TYR A 147 1.36 42.15 -9.05
CA TYR A 147 1.10 40.81 -8.51
C TYR A 147 -0.39 40.60 -8.24
N LEU A 148 -0.89 39.40 -8.56
CA LEU A 148 -2.29 39.01 -8.35
C LEU A 148 -2.40 38.12 -7.11
N ASP A 149 -3.26 38.51 -6.19
CA ASP A 149 -3.60 37.71 -5.02
C ASP A 149 -4.76 36.75 -5.33
N THR A 150 -4.44 35.47 -5.53
CA THR A 150 -5.42 34.41 -5.83
C THR A 150 -6.14 33.87 -4.60
N GLY A 151 -5.75 34.31 -3.39
CA GLY A 151 -6.33 33.86 -2.12
C GLY A 151 -7.16 34.90 -1.39
N ALA A 152 -7.45 36.04 -2.02
CA ALA A 152 -8.16 37.16 -1.40
C ALA A 152 -9.58 36.75 -0.92
N SER A 153 -9.91 37.06 0.34
CA SER A 153 -11.27 36.90 0.87
C SER A 153 -12.12 38.14 0.57
N PRO A 154 -13.43 38.03 0.31
CA PRO A 154 -14.32 39.18 0.12
C PRO A 154 -14.33 40.19 1.29
N ASN A 155 -14.03 39.74 2.51
CA ASN A 155 -14.02 40.57 3.72
C ASN A 155 -12.63 41.12 4.08
N GLN A 156 -11.61 40.91 3.23
CA GLN A 156 -10.26 41.34 3.52
C GLN A 156 -10.16 42.88 3.43
N THR A 157 -9.74 43.53 4.52
CA THR A 157 -9.53 44.98 4.55
C THR A 157 -8.29 45.35 3.77
N LYS A 158 -8.44 46.21 2.75
CA LYS A 158 -7.30 46.74 1.98
C LYS A 158 -6.78 48.02 2.65
N PRO A 159 -5.46 48.28 2.61
CA PRO A 159 -4.93 49.57 3.05
C PRO A 159 -5.56 50.70 2.24
N VAL A 160 -6.09 51.71 2.91
CA VAL A 160 -6.50 52.97 2.28
C VAL A 160 -5.42 53.98 2.62
N ASP A 161 -4.53 54.23 1.67
CA ASP A 161 -3.54 55.30 1.79
C ASP A 161 -4.26 56.65 1.63
N THR A 162 -4.74 57.23 2.73
CA THR A 162 -5.12 58.65 2.74
C THR A 162 -3.86 59.51 2.70
N PRO A 163 -3.75 60.48 1.77
CA PRO A 163 -2.60 61.37 1.69
C PRO A 163 -2.74 62.48 2.73
N SER A 164 -2.60 62.15 4.00
CA SER A 164 -2.49 63.11 5.11
C SER A 164 -1.73 62.44 6.24
N ASP A 165 -0.41 62.44 6.09
CA ASP A 165 0.56 62.64 7.18
C ASP A 165 1.98 62.38 6.64
N LYS A 166 2.34 63.12 5.59
CA LYS A 166 3.75 63.55 5.51
C LYS A 166 3.89 64.62 6.58
N ASN A 167 4.67 64.30 7.63
CA ASN A 167 5.45 65.22 8.47
C ASN A 167 5.04 65.36 9.96
N SER A 168 5.38 64.38 10.79
CA SER A 168 5.98 64.53 12.14
C SER A 168 5.91 63.17 12.85
N ASP A 169 6.97 62.37 12.92
CA ASP A 169 7.68 62.20 14.20
C ASP A 169 8.99 61.40 14.01
N ALA A 170 9.88 61.85 13.13
CA ALA A 170 11.22 61.28 12.98
C ALA A 170 12.19 61.64 14.12
N LYS A 171 11.71 61.90 15.35
CA LYS A 171 12.57 62.47 16.41
C LYS A 171 12.30 61.92 17.81
N LYS A 172 12.48 60.61 18.03
CA LYS A 172 12.72 60.07 19.39
C LYS A 172 13.37 58.68 19.47
N LEU A 173 14.34 58.36 18.60
CA LEU A 173 15.27 57.25 18.87
C LEU A 173 16.46 57.74 19.71
N LYS A 174 16.23 58.06 20.99
CA LYS A 174 17.33 58.37 21.93
C LYS A 174 18.02 57.08 22.37
N LYS A 175 19.28 56.94 21.92
CA LYS A 175 20.33 56.00 22.32
C LYS A 175 20.19 55.48 23.76
N LYS A 176 20.00 54.17 23.94
CA LYS A 176 20.40 53.45 25.17
C LYS A 176 21.60 52.58 24.83
N HIS A 177 22.80 53.06 25.16
CA HIS A 177 23.99 52.22 25.18
C HIS A 177 23.88 51.24 26.37
N LYS A 178 23.85 49.94 26.11
CA LYS A 178 24.15 48.91 27.13
C LYS A 178 25.55 48.38 26.86
N LYS A 179 26.49 48.67 27.77
CA LYS A 179 27.78 47.99 27.89
C LYS A 179 27.51 46.64 28.54
N LEU A 180 27.93 45.54 27.92
CA LEU A 180 28.01 44.22 28.56
C LEU A 180 29.49 43.81 28.57
N GLY A 181 30.02 43.59 29.77
CA GLY A 181 31.33 43.01 29.99
C GLY A 181 31.23 41.49 30.11
N VAL A 182 32.30 40.81 29.70
CA VAL A 182 32.49 39.36 29.81
C VAL A 182 33.27 39.06 31.10
N LEU A 183 32.86 38.00 31.80
CA LEU A 183 33.72 37.17 32.65
C LEU A 183 33.55 35.73 32.18
#